data_AF-A0A7C1KM80-F1
#
_entry.id   AF-A0A7C1KM80-F1
#
_cell.length_a   1.000
_cell.length_b   1.000
_cell.length_c   1.000
_cell.angle_alpha   90.00
_cell.angle_beta   90.00
_cell.angle_gamma   90.00
#
_symmetry.space_group_name_H-M   'P 1'
#
loop_
_entity.id
_entity.type
_entity.pdbx_description
1 polymer ?
#
loop_
_entity_poly.entity_id
_entity_poly.type
_entity_poly.pdbx_seq_one_letter_code
_entity_poly.pdbx_strand_id
1 'polypeptide(L)' 'MVSEKRKDVSHLSGYLGIPTISLYKTTDPKVWGVLGRKVVHISAVNEESTSSKIRECLERM' A
#
# COMPACT_ATOMS: atom_id res chain seq x y z
N MET A 1 4.26 0.45 -7.72
CA MET A 1 3.07 1.27 -8.06
C MET A 1 2.48 1.83 -6.77
N VAL A 2 2.25 3.14 -6.70
CA VAL A 2 1.56 3.79 -5.57
C VAL A 2 0.12 4.04 -6.02
N SER A 3 -0.85 3.46 -5.30
CA SER A 3 -2.26 3.59 -5.65
C SER A 3 -3.02 4.16 -4.48
N GLU A 4 -3.51 5.38 -4.67
CA GLU A 4 -4.47 6.00 -3.76
C GLU A 4 -5.89 5.59 -4.21
N LYS A 5 -6.64 4.94 -3.30
CA LYS A 5 -8.09 4.74 -3.41
C LYS A 5 -8.64 4.04 -4.67
N ARG A 6 -7.88 3.18 -5.35
CA ARG A 6 -8.41 2.30 -6.42
C ARG A 6 -8.19 0.82 -6.10
N LYS A 7 -9.15 0.23 -5.37
CA LYS A 7 -9.10 -1.18 -4.92
C LYS A 7 -8.85 -2.14 -6.10
N ASP A 8 -9.54 -1.96 -7.22
CA ASP A 8 -9.49 -2.89 -8.35
C ASP A 8 -8.08 -2.99 -8.98
N VAL A 9 -7.41 -1.84 -9.14
CA VAL A 9 -6.09 -1.78 -9.77
C VAL A 9 -4.99 -2.27 -8.82
N SER A 10 -5.13 -2.01 -7.51
CA SER A 10 -4.15 -2.47 -6.53
C SER A 10 -4.22 -3.97 -6.28
N HIS A 11 -5.41 -4.58 -6.28
CA HIS A 11 -5.55 -6.04 -6.20
C HIS A 11 -4.92 -6.73 -7.42
N LEU A 12 -5.12 -6.17 -8.62
CA LEU A 12 -4.50 -6.71 -9.84
C LEU A 12 -2.97 -6.63 -9.80
N SER A 13 -2.40 -5.50 -9.35
CA SER A 13 -0.94 -5.38 -9.27
C SER A 13 -0.32 -6.27 -8.20
N GLY A 14 -1.01 -6.44 -7.06
CA GLY A 14 -0.63 -7.40 -6.03
C GLY A 14 -0.62 -8.84 -6.56
N TYR A 15 -1.65 -9.23 -7.33
CA TYR A 15 -1.76 -10.54 -7.97
C TYR A 15 -0.65 -10.77 -9.01
N LEU A 16 -0.35 -9.77 -9.82
CA LEU A 16 0.71 -9.82 -10.84
C LEU A 16 2.14 -9.80 -10.24
N GLY A 17 2.27 -9.74 -8.91
CA GLY A 17 3.57 -9.75 -8.22
C GLY A 17 4.35 -8.44 -8.38
N ILE A 18 3.70 -7.37 -8.83
CA ILE A 18 4.29 -6.05 -8.96
C ILE A 18 4.44 -5.44 -7.56
N PRO A 19 5.62 -4.89 -7.21
CA PRO A 19 5.80 -4.14 -5.97
C PRO A 19 4.72 -3.05 -5.83
N THR A 20 3.87 -3.20 -4.82
CA THR A 20 2.67 -2.36 -4.64
C THR A 20 2.67 -1.78 -3.24
N ILE A 21 2.57 -0.45 -3.15
CA ILE A 21 2.38 0.27 -1.90
C ILE A 21 0.91 0.73 -1.87
N SER A 22 0.17 0.28 -0.86
CA SER A 22 -1.25 0.60 -0.70
C SER A 22 -1.47 1.42 0.57
N LEU A 23 -2.11 2.59 0.41
CA LEU A 23 -2.34 3.55 1.49
C LEU A 23 -3.76 3.42 2.06
N TYR A 24 -3.85 3.22 3.37
CA TYR A 24 -5.10 3.03 4.11
C TYR A 24 -5.28 4.17 5.12
N LYS A 25 -6.36 4.96 4.97
CA LYS A 25 -6.65 6.09 5.86
C LYS A 25 -7.64 5.74 6.98
N THR A 26 -8.79 5.17 6.64
CA THR A 26 -9.87 4.84 7.61
C THR A 26 -10.29 3.36 7.57
N THR A 27 -9.69 2.56 6.69
CA THR A 27 -10.07 1.16 6.46
C THR A 27 -8.96 0.25 6.94
N ASP A 28 -9.28 -0.77 7.74
CA ASP A 28 -8.28 -1.71 8.24
C ASP A 28 -7.73 -2.62 7.12
N PRO A 29 -6.42 -2.56 6.81
CA PRO A 29 -5.79 -3.41 5.80
C PRO A 29 -5.79 -4.91 6.18
N LYS A 30 -6.03 -5.29 7.44
CA LYS A 30 -6.21 -6.70 7.81
C LYS A 30 -7.48 -7.31 7.21
N VAL A 31 -8.50 -6.48 6.97
CA VAL A 31 -9.80 -6.92 6.43
C VAL A 31 -9.90 -6.62 4.93
N TRP A 32 -9.35 -5.48 4.49
CA TRP A 32 -9.47 -4.99 3.11
C TRP A 32 -8.11 -4.85 2.40
N GLY A 33 -7.12 -5.58 2.90
CA GLY A 33 -5.75 -5.59 2.39
C GLY A 33 -5.65 -6.06 0.95
N VAL A 34 -4.83 -5.37 0.15
CA VAL A 34 -4.40 -5.89 -1.14
C VAL A 34 -3.56 -7.15 -0.92
N LEU A 35 -3.95 -8.24 -1.57
CA LEU A 35 -3.26 -9.52 -1.46
C LEU A 35 -2.18 -9.65 -2.55
N GLY A 36 -0.96 -10.04 -2.17
CA GLY A 36 0.15 -10.25 -3.10
C GLY A 36 1.50 -10.42 -2.40
N ARG A 37 2.48 -11.06 -3.05
CA ARG A 37 3.78 -11.38 -2.43
C ARG A 37 4.65 -10.15 -2.12
N LYS A 38 4.48 -9.07 -2.87
CA LYS A 38 5.28 -7.83 -2.77
C LYS A 38 4.40 -6.62 -2.50
N VAL A 39 3.50 -6.74 -1.53
CA VAL A 39 2.56 -5.69 -1.17
C VAL A 39 2.91 -5.16 0.22
N VAL A 40 3.06 -3.84 0.33
CA VAL A 40 3.18 -3.17 1.62
C VAL A 40 1.95 -2.32 1.88
N HIS A 41 1.33 -2.54 3.03
CA HIS A 41 0.19 -1.76 3.50
C HIS A 41 0.68 -0.67 4.45
N ILE A 42 0.40 0.57 4.12
CA ILE A 42 0.73 1.73 4.97
C ILE A 42 -0.58 2.30 5.50
N SER A 43 -0.74 2.24 6.83
CA SER A 43 -1.74 3.03 7.54
C SER A 43 -1.05 4.15 8.32
N ALA A 44 -1.48 5.39 8.07
CA ALA A 44 -0.95 6.58 8.73
C ALA A 44 -2.07 7.61 8.94
N VAL A 45 -1.96 8.35 10.04
CA VAL A 45 -3.00 9.29 10.49
C VAL A 45 -2.84 10.66 9.81
N ASN A 46 -1.62 11.01 9.39
CA ASN A 46 -1.28 12.27 8.73
C ASN A 46 -0.37 12.06 7.51
N GLU A 47 -0.27 13.09 6.66
CA GLU A 47 0.50 13.05 5.42
C GLU A 47 2.01 12.94 5.66
N GLU A 48 2.51 13.56 6.72
CA GLU A 48 3.92 13.51 7.10
C GLU A 48 4.36 12.08 7.47
N SER A 49 3.58 11.38 8.31
CA SER A 49 3.82 9.96 8.63
C SER A 49 3.66 9.07 7.41
N THR A 50 2.72 9.40 6.51
CA THR A 50 2.53 8.66 5.26
C THR A 50 3.79 8.76 4.38
N SER A 51 4.32 9.97 4.19
CA SER A 51 5.50 10.22 3.37
C SER A 51 6.76 9.55 3.94
N SER A 52 6.95 9.61 5.26
CA SER A 52 8.07 8.92 5.92
C SER A 52 8.02 7.40 5.71
N LYS A 53 6.84 6.78 5.86
CA LYS A 53 6.67 5.33 5.65
C LYS A 53 6.82 4.92 4.19
N ILE A 54 6.36 5.74 3.23
CA ILE A 54 6.58 5.50 1.80
C ILE A 54 8.08 5.48 1.51
N ARG A 55 8.83 6.46 2.04
CA ARG A 55 10.28 6.53 1.85
C ARG A 55 10.99 5.30 2.41
N GLU A 56 10.68 4.91 3.64
CA GLU A 56 11.24 3.70 4.26
C GLU A 56 10.94 2.45 3.40
N CYS A 57 9.73 2.33 2.86
CA CYS A 57 9.38 1.24 1.95
C CYS A 57 10.24 1.23 0.68
N LEU A 58 10.47 2.39 0.07
CA LEU A 58 11.25 2.49 -1.17
C LEU A 58 12.73 2.18 -0.93
N GLU A 59 13.28 2.52 0.24
CA GLU A 59 14.67 2.21 0.61
C GLU A 59 14.87 0.70 0.89
N ARG A 60 13.79 -0.06 1.13
CA ARG A 60 13.81 -1.50 1.48
C ARG A 60 13.38 -2.44 0.35
N MET A 61 12.96 -1.89 -0.80
CA MET A 61 12.49 -2.63 -1.98
C MET A 61 13.62 -2.89 -2.97
#